data_AF-A0A2A2E086-F1
#
_entry.id   AF-A0A2A2E086-F1
#
_cell.length_a   1.000
_cell.length_b   1.000
_cell.length_c   1.000
_cell.angle_alpha   90.00
_cell.angle_beta   90.00
_cell.angle_gamma   90.00
#
_symmetry.space_group_name_H-M   'P 1'
#
loop_
_entity.id
_entity.type
_entity.pdbx_description
1 polymer ?
#
loop_
_entity_poly.entity_id
_entity_poly.type
_entity_poly.pdbx_seq_one_letter_code
_entity_poly.pdbx_strand_id
1 'polypeptide(L)'
;MKPIKHLYLYFHDGQRLALRFPGTASDPVEIARGLSRQLESPFLSIAVDGDLMLIPRESIKYLQISPAPPVLPDATILGAQLIV
;
A
#
# COMPACT_ATOMS: atom_id res chain seq x y z
N MET A 1 8.66 -17.63 -10.60
CA MET A 1 7.68 -16.52 -10.81
C MET A 1 7.98 -15.42 -9.80
N LYS A 2 8.01 -14.13 -10.21
CA LYS A 2 8.11 -13.02 -9.25
C LYS A 2 6.83 -12.97 -8.40
N PRO A 3 6.90 -12.75 -7.08
CA PRO A 3 5.72 -12.67 -6.25
C PRO A 3 4.83 -11.50 -6.67
N ILE A 4 3.54 -11.77 -6.81
CA ILE A 4 2.53 -10.76 -7.11
C ILE A 4 2.28 -9.98 -5.83
N LYS A 5 2.50 -8.66 -5.88
CA LYS A 5 2.22 -7.78 -4.75
C LYS A 5 0.75 -7.38 -4.74
N HIS A 6 0.14 -7.47 -3.56
CA HIS A 6 -1.22 -7.04 -3.29
C HIS A 6 -1.20 -5.89 -2.28
N LEU A 7 -2.04 -4.89 -2.51
CA LEU A 7 -2.37 -3.85 -1.54
C LEU A 7 -3.84 -4.02 -1.16
N TYR A 8 -4.10 -4.10 0.14
CA TYR A 8 -5.43 -4.10 0.70
C TYR A 8 -5.64 -2.81 1.47
N LEU A 9 -6.72 -2.10 1.17
CA LEU A 9 -7.17 -0.94 1.91
C LEU A 9 -8.46 -1.31 2.63
N TYR A 10 -8.49 -1.09 3.94
CA TYR A 10 -9.67 -1.31 4.78
C TYR A 10 -10.23 0.05 5.17
N PHE A 11 -11.49 0.31 4.86
CA PHE A 11 -12.15 1.59 5.09
C PHE A 11 -12.88 1.64 6.44
N HIS A 12 -13.18 2.84 6.91
CA HIS A 12 -13.91 3.05 8.17
C HIS A 12 -15.35 2.51 8.15
N ASP A 13 -15.95 2.39 6.96
CA ASP A 13 -17.29 1.82 6.76
C ASP A 13 -17.30 0.27 6.72
N GLY A 14 -16.14 -0.37 6.88
CA GLY A 14 -15.98 -1.81 6.84
C GLY A 14 -15.77 -2.40 5.44
N GLN A 15 -15.80 -1.59 4.38
CA GLN A 15 -15.47 -2.05 3.03
C GLN A 15 -13.97 -2.31 2.88
N ARG A 16 -13.62 -3.10 1.86
CA ARG A 16 -12.22 -3.39 1.51
C ARG A 16 -11.99 -3.30 0.01
N LEU A 17 -10.97 -2.54 -0.38
CA LEU A 17 -10.42 -2.55 -1.73
C LEU A 17 -9.17 -3.44 -1.80
N ALA A 18 -9.08 -4.28 -2.83
CA ALA A 18 -7.93 -5.13 -3.09
C ALA A 18 -7.35 -4.81 -4.47
N LEU A 19 -6.06 -4.49 -4.50
CA LEU A 19 -5.33 -4.10 -5.69
C LEU A 19 -4.17 -5.05 -5.92
N ARG A 20 -3.95 -5.40 -7.19
CA ARG A 20 -2.83 -6.25 -7.62
C ARG A 20 -1.89 -5.41 -8.47
N PHE A 21 -0.59 -5.54 -8.20
CA PHE A 21 0.46 -4.91 -9.01
C PHE A 21 1.15 -5.99 -9.86
N PRO A 22 0.74 -6.18 -11.12
CA PRO A 22 1.32 -7.17 -12.02
C PRO A 22 2.66 -6.65 -12.60
N GLY A 23 3.67 -6.51 -11.75
CA GLY A 23 5.02 -6.13 -12.18
C GLY A 23 5.76 -5.28 -11.14
N THR A 24 7.06 -5.51 -11.00
CA THR A 24 7.97 -4.56 -10.36
C THR A 24 8.80 -3.96 -11.48
N ALA A 25 8.50 -2.73 -11.87
CA ALA A 25 9.33 -1.91 -12.74
C ALA A 25 9.26 -0.45 -12.28
N SER A 26 9.62 -0.22 -11.03
CA SER A 26 10.07 1.09 -10.57
C SER A 26 11.13 0.89 -9.50
N ASP A 27 12.12 1.78 -9.53
CA ASP A 27 13.20 1.84 -8.56
C ASP A 27 12.60 1.83 -7.14
N PRO A 28 13.04 0.94 -6.23
CA PRO A 28 12.62 0.94 -4.83
C PRO A 28 12.70 2.33 -4.17
N VAL A 29 13.63 3.19 -4.58
CA VAL A 29 13.77 4.57 -4.11
C VAL A 29 12.59 5.46 -4.56
N GLU A 30 12.08 5.25 -5.77
CA GLU A 30 10.90 5.98 -6.28
C GLU A 30 9.62 5.52 -5.59
N ILE A 31 9.50 4.23 -5.28
CA ILE A 31 8.37 3.69 -4.51
C ILE A 31 8.38 4.28 -3.09
N ALA A 32 9.54 4.29 -2.42
CA ALA A 32 9.66 4.85 -1.07
C ALA A 32 9.39 6.36 -1.06
N ARG A 33 9.95 7.12 -2.02
CA ARG A 33 9.72 8.57 -2.15
C ARG A 33 8.27 8.90 -2.56
N GLY A 34 7.63 8.04 -3.35
CA GLY A 34 6.21 8.14 -3.68
C GLY A 34 5.33 7.91 -2.45
N LEU A 35 5.65 6.89 -1.65
CA LEU A 35 4.94 6.60 -0.41
C LEU A 35 5.11 7.73 0.62
N SER A 36 6.33 8.23 0.84
CA SER A 36 6.58 9.36 1.75
C SER A 36 5.83 10.62 1.34
N ARG A 37 5.81 10.97 0.04
CA ARG A 37 5.03 12.12 -0.46
C ARG A 37 3.52 11.92 -0.34
N GLN A 38 3.04 10.68 -0.47
CA GLN A 38 1.63 10.36 -0.25
C GLN A 38 1.24 10.38 1.24
N LEU A 39 2.17 10.15 2.16
CA LEU A 39 1.92 10.29 3.59
C LEU A 39 1.74 11.76 4.03
N GLU A 40 2.22 12.72 3.24
CA GLU A 40 1.98 14.15 3.41
C GLU A 40 0.70 14.64 2.69
N SER A 41 0.16 13.81 1.79
CA SER A 41 -1.05 14.11 1.02
C SER A 41 -2.32 13.71 1.79
N PRO A 42 -3.41 14.50 1.68
CA PRO A 42 -4.72 14.07 2.17
C PRO A 42 -5.30 12.91 1.36
N PHE A 43 -4.70 12.57 0.21
CA PHE A 43 -5.12 11.48 -0.67
C PHE A 43 -4.01 10.47 -0.94
N LEU A 44 -4.38 9.20 -0.96
CA LEU A 44 -3.60 8.12 -1.56
C LEU A 44 -3.94 8.05 -3.05
N SER A 45 -2.94 8.23 -3.92
CA SER A 45 -3.12 8.22 -5.37
C SER A 45 -2.63 6.91 -5.97
N ILE A 46 -3.47 6.23 -6.75
CA ILE A 46 -3.12 4.94 -7.36
C ILE A 46 -3.52 4.95 -8.84
N ALA A 47 -2.59 4.59 -9.72
CA ALA A 47 -2.91 4.30 -11.11
C ALA A 47 -3.42 2.86 -11.24
N VAL A 48 -4.64 2.68 -11.73
CA VAL A 48 -5.29 1.37 -11.90
C VAL A 48 -5.96 1.35 -13.27
N ASP A 49 -5.64 0.36 -14.10
CA ASP A 49 -6.26 0.14 -15.41
C ASP A 49 -6.31 1.37 -16.35
N GLY A 50 -5.34 2.28 -16.23
CA GLY A 50 -5.25 3.52 -17.01
C GLY A 50 -5.92 4.73 -16.36
N ASP A 51 -6.62 4.53 -15.25
CA ASP A 51 -7.28 5.58 -14.47
C ASP A 51 -6.43 6.03 -13.28
N LEU A 52 -6.62 7.30 -12.87
CA LEU A 52 -6.10 7.85 -11.63
C LEU A 52 -7.17 7.77 -10.54
N MET A 53 -6.96 6.88 -9.56
CA MET A 53 -7.81 6.79 -8.38
C MET A 53 -7.23 7.65 -7.25
N LEU A 54 -8.03 8.56 -6.70
CA LEU A 54 -7.69 9.37 -5.53
C LEU A 54 -8.54 8.93 -4.34
N ILE A 55 -7.90 8.40 -3.30
CA ILE A 55 -8.57 7.85 -2.13
C ILE A 55 -8.30 8.76 -0.94
N PRO A 56 -9.31 9.38 -0.30
CA PRO A 56 -9.12 10.19 0.90
C PRO A 56 -8.47 9.37 2.01
N ARG A 57 -7.34 9.81 2.53
CA ARG A 57 -6.60 9.08 3.57
C ARG A 57 -7.42 8.90 4.84
N GLU A 58 -8.23 9.90 5.17
CA GLU A 58 -9.16 9.87 6.32
C GLU A 58 -10.25 8.81 6.22
N SER A 59 -10.51 8.26 5.02
CA SER A 59 -11.46 7.15 4.86
C SER A 59 -10.82 5.78 5.14
N ILE A 60 -9.48 5.69 5.14
CA ILE A 60 -8.72 4.45 5.27
C ILE A 60 -8.44 4.19 6.76
N LYS A 61 -8.97 3.09 7.28
CA LYS A 61 -8.71 2.61 8.64
C LYS A 61 -7.30 2.03 8.77
N TYR A 62 -6.90 1.18 7.83
CA TYR A 62 -5.52 0.67 7.73
C TYR A 62 -5.24 0.09 6.34
N LEU A 63 -3.96 -0.10 6.03
CA LEU A 63 -3.48 -0.72 4.80
C LEU A 63 -2.65 -1.97 5.09
N GLN A 64 -2.66 -2.93 4.18
CA GLN A 64 -1.84 -4.13 4.24
C GLN A 64 -1.18 -4.39 2.89
N ILE A 65 0.14 -4.58 2.90
CA ILE A 65 0.93 -4.96 1.72
C ILE A 65 1.31 -6.44 1.88
N SER A 66 1.05 -7.26 0.85
CA SER A 66 1.36 -8.69 0.87
C SER A 66 1.92 -9.18 -0.47
N PRO A 67 3.08 -9.87 -0.49
CA PRO A 67 3.95 -10.11 0.67
C PRO A 67 4.58 -8.81 1.18
N ALA A 68 5.15 -8.84 2.38
CA ALA A 68 5.85 -7.68 2.95
C ALA A 68 6.93 -7.16 1.97
N PRO A 69 7.10 -5.83 1.84
CA PRO A 69 8.13 -5.28 0.97
C PRO A 69 9.54 -5.65 1.49
N PRO A 70 10.54 -5.73 0.61
CA PRO A 70 11.90 -6.16 0.98
C PRO A 70 12.62 -5.15 1.91
N VAL A 71 12.19 -3.89 1.87
CA VAL A 71 12.65 -2.83 2.78
C VAL A 71 11.42 -2.33 3.53
N LEU A 72 11.47 -2.35 4.85
CA LEU A 72 10.42 -1.87 5.74
C LEU A 72 10.77 -0.45 6.23
N PRO A 73 9.78 0.38 6.56
CA PRO A 73 10.03 1.66 7.23
C PRO A 73 10.82 1.47 8.54
N ASP A 74 11.73 2.41 8.86
CA ASP A 74 12.66 2.31 9.99
C ASP A 74 11.98 2.01 11.33
N ALA A 75 10.77 2.55 11.56
CA ALA A 75 10.01 2.37 12.79
C ALA A 75 9.13 1.09 12.82
N THR A 76 9.33 0.15 11.91
CA THR A 76 8.51 -1.08 11.85
C THR A 76 8.87 -2.05 12.96
N ILE A 77 7.90 -2.40 13.81
CA ILE A 77 8.05 -3.46 14.83
C ILE A 77 8.00 -4.83 14.15
N LEU A 78 8.98 -5.69 14.45
CA LEU A 78 9.14 -7.01 13.84
C LEU A 78 8.70 -8.13 14.80
N GLY A 79 8.38 -9.30 14.23
CA GLY A 79 8.12 -10.54 14.98
C GLY A 79 6.70 -10.71 15.54
N ALA A 80 5.76 -9.82 15.19
CA ALA A 80 4.36 -9.95 15.58
C ALA A 80 3.67 -11.15 14.91
N GLN A 81 2.74 -11.79 15.62
CA GLN A 81 1.85 -12.83 15.11
C GLN A 81 0.39 -12.39 15.29
N LEU A 82 -0.44 -12.65 14.29
CA LEU A 82 -1.88 -12.42 14.41
C LEU A 82 -2.47 -13.52 15.30
N ILE A 83 -3.16 -13.13 16.37
CA ILE A 83 -3.99 -14.05 17.17
C ILE A 83 -5.37 -14.01 16.53
N VAL A 84 -5.83 -15.16 16.02
CA VAL A 84 -7.13 -15.36 15.38
C VAL A 84 -8.06 -16.15 16.27
#